data_AF-A0A965HI44-F1
#
_entry.id   AF-A0A965HI44-F1
#
_cell.length_a   1.000
_cell.length_b   1.000
_cell.length_c   1.000
_cell.angle_alpha   90.00
_cell.angle_beta   90.00
_cell.angle_gamma   90.00
#
_symmetry.space_group_name_H-M   'P 1'
#
loop_
_entity.id
_entity.type
_entity.pdbx_description
1 polymer ?
#
loop_
_entity_poly.entity_id
_entity_poly.type
_entity_poly.pdbx_seq_one_letter_code
_entity_poly.pdbx_strand_id
1 'polypeptide(L)'
;MKTKLLSKNNHNPKLSILREIKRSQGLSVAELCQRVGLSYMGIKQHCIGLERDGYLDTWRRPKGMGRPEKAYRLTDGAREFFPSRYPQFSLQILESVKEIYGSLGPEKILHNIYKAETQRYEIKLQKLEGESRYRGLAQLREEDGYMAEYSFENSSRTHRITEFNSAILDCIDSFPMIRDYERQMFEKVLRAKVKREEERVAGLYRSTYTVVAAT
;
A
#
# COMPACT_ATOMS: atom_id res chain seq x y z
N MET A 1 -1.52 6.98 -16.00
CA MET A 1 -1.11 8.38 -15.67
C MET A 1 -0.16 8.48 -14.46
N LYS A 2 -0.23 7.61 -13.43
CA LYS A 2 0.72 7.58 -12.28
C LYS A 2 2.21 7.56 -12.69
N THR A 3 2.57 6.79 -13.73
CA THR A 3 3.94 6.68 -14.25
C THR A 3 4.49 8.01 -14.82
N LYS A 4 3.63 8.87 -15.37
CA LYS A 4 4.06 10.16 -15.95
C LYS A 4 4.43 11.17 -14.86
N LEU A 5 3.72 11.18 -13.72
CA LEU A 5 4.02 12.06 -12.59
C LEU A 5 5.33 11.70 -11.90
N LEU A 6 5.60 10.41 -11.69
CA LEU A 6 6.90 9.96 -11.17
C LEU A 6 8.03 10.20 -12.19
N SER A 7 7.78 10.01 -13.48
CA SER A 7 8.80 10.24 -14.52
C SER A 7 9.23 11.71 -14.66
N LYS A 8 8.34 12.67 -14.38
CA LYS A 8 8.63 14.11 -14.52
C LYS A 8 9.41 14.71 -13.35
N ASN A 9 9.58 14.02 -12.22
CA ASN A 9 10.39 14.48 -11.09
C ASN A 9 11.90 14.27 -11.31
N ASN A 10 12.45 14.74 -12.43
CA ASN A 10 13.91 14.83 -12.63
C ASN A 10 14.59 15.82 -11.66
N HIS A 11 13.81 16.55 -10.86
CA HIS A 11 14.29 17.54 -9.88
C HIS A 11 14.32 17.02 -8.44
N ASN A 12 14.00 15.75 -8.17
CA ASN A 12 14.11 15.18 -6.82
C ASN A 12 15.43 14.38 -6.71
N PRO A 13 16.45 14.89 -5.97
CA PRO A 13 17.74 14.23 -5.82
C PRO A 13 17.65 12.78 -5.31
N LYS A 14 16.72 12.49 -4.38
CA LYS A 14 16.54 11.14 -3.83
C LYS A 14 16.08 10.16 -4.93
N LEU A 15 15.12 10.56 -5.76
CA LEU A 15 14.63 9.72 -6.88
C LEU A 15 15.72 9.50 -7.94
N SER A 16 16.51 10.53 -8.24
CA SER A 16 17.63 10.41 -9.17
C SER A 16 18.68 9.40 -8.66
N ILE A 17 19.04 9.48 -7.38
CA ILE A 17 19.94 8.50 -6.74
C ILE A 17 19.38 7.07 -6.86
N LEU A 18 18.12 6.86 -6.48
CA LEU A 18 17.49 5.53 -6.54
C LEU A 18 17.49 4.96 -7.97
N ARG A 19 17.24 5.81 -8.98
CA ARG A 19 17.27 5.41 -10.41
C ARG A 19 18.66 5.01 -10.88
N GLU A 20 19.69 5.76 -10.51
CA GLU A 20 21.07 5.45 -10.89
C GLU A 20 21.57 4.16 -10.23
N ILE A 21 21.20 3.92 -8.97
CA ILE A 21 21.50 2.66 -8.30
C ILE A 21 20.72 1.50 -8.96
N LYS A 22 19.45 1.69 -9.33
CA LYS A 22 18.63 0.64 -10.00
C LYS A 22 19.24 0.12 -11.30
N ARG A 23 19.96 0.98 -12.04
CA ARG A 23 20.59 0.68 -13.33
C ARG A 23 22.06 0.28 -13.20
N SER A 24 22.51 -0.11 -12.01
CA SER A 24 23.89 -0.48 -11.74
C SER A 24 23.97 -1.68 -10.79
N GLN A 25 25.18 -2.09 -10.43
CA GLN A 25 25.44 -3.10 -9.39
C GLN A 25 25.68 -2.43 -8.02
N GLY A 26 25.07 -1.27 -7.79
CA GLY A 26 25.34 -0.41 -6.64
C GLY A 26 26.44 0.62 -6.93
N LEU A 27 26.35 1.77 -6.27
CA LEU A 27 27.20 2.92 -6.54
C LEU A 27 27.79 3.53 -5.27
N SER A 28 29.04 3.97 -5.32
CA SER A 28 29.61 4.80 -4.27
C SER A 28 29.09 6.24 -4.35
N VAL A 29 29.32 7.02 -3.29
CA VAL A 29 28.94 8.45 -3.27
C VAL A 29 29.65 9.20 -4.40
N ALA A 30 30.91 8.87 -4.70
CA ALA A 30 31.66 9.52 -5.77
C ALA A 30 31.07 9.23 -7.16
N GLU A 31 30.70 7.97 -7.42
CA GLU A 31 30.03 7.58 -8.67
C GLU A 31 28.66 8.26 -8.81
N LEU A 32 27.91 8.37 -7.71
CA LEU A 32 26.63 9.08 -7.68
C LEU A 32 26.79 10.59 -7.94
N CYS A 33 27.86 11.22 -7.46
CA CYS A 33 28.14 12.63 -7.76
C CYS A 33 28.32 12.84 -9.27
N GLN A 34 29.08 11.95 -9.93
CA GLN A 34 29.32 12.02 -11.36
C GLN A 34 28.03 11.83 -12.17
N ARG A 35 27.14 10.93 -11.73
CA ARG A 35 25.90 10.61 -12.46
C ARG A 35 24.76 11.58 -12.20
N VAL A 36 24.63 12.07 -10.98
CA VAL A 36 23.50 12.93 -10.55
C VAL A 36 23.86 14.43 -10.65
N GLY A 37 25.14 14.78 -10.65
CA GLY A 37 25.59 16.18 -10.80
C GLY A 37 25.45 17.02 -9.53
N LEU A 38 25.45 16.41 -8.35
CA LEU A 38 25.36 17.10 -7.06
C LEU A 38 26.68 16.98 -6.28
N SER A 39 26.85 17.87 -5.29
CA SER A 39 28.03 17.84 -4.41
C SER A 39 28.11 16.54 -3.61
N TYR A 40 29.32 16.16 -3.22
CA TYR A 40 29.58 14.97 -2.42
C TYR A 40 28.77 14.95 -1.11
N MET A 41 28.67 16.10 -0.44
CA MET A 41 27.85 16.22 0.78
C MET A 41 26.36 16.17 0.52
N GLY A 42 25.88 16.74 -0.59
CA GLY A 42 24.48 16.61 -1.00
C GLY A 42 24.09 15.15 -1.22
N ILE A 43 24.86 14.42 -2.03
CA ILE A 43 24.61 12.99 -2.28
C ILE A 43 24.71 12.18 -0.98
N LYS A 44 25.77 12.38 -0.17
CA LYS A 44 25.95 11.61 1.07
C LYS A 44 24.76 11.79 2.02
N GLN A 45 24.27 13.02 2.19
CA GLN A 45 23.11 13.28 3.06
C GLN A 45 21.84 12.63 2.53
N HIS A 46 21.59 12.69 1.23
CA HIS A 46 20.45 11.98 0.64
C HIS A 46 20.56 10.46 0.80
N CYS A 47 21.74 9.87 0.60
CA CYS A 47 21.95 8.43 0.80
C CYS A 47 21.76 8.01 2.25
N ILE A 48 22.25 8.79 3.23
CA ILE A 48 22.02 8.54 4.66
C ILE A 48 20.53 8.59 4.98
N GLY A 49 19.81 9.59 4.45
CA GLY A 49 18.37 9.69 4.63
C GLY A 49 17.64 8.48 4.03
N LEU A 50 17.97 8.08 2.81
CA LEU A 50 17.37 6.92 2.15
C LEU A 50 17.73 5.58 2.84
N GLU A 51 18.93 5.46 3.42
CA GLU A 51 19.35 4.31 4.23
C GLU A 51 18.55 4.24 5.53
N ARG A 52 18.40 5.38 6.23
CA ARG A 52 17.56 5.50 7.43
C ARG A 52 16.09 5.19 7.14
N ASP A 53 15.58 5.67 6.01
CA ASP A 53 14.19 5.45 5.57
C ASP A 53 14.01 4.00 5.02
N GLY A 54 15.05 3.16 5.03
CA GLY A 54 14.99 1.73 4.69
C GLY A 54 15.00 1.42 3.20
N TYR A 55 15.31 2.39 2.34
CA TYR A 55 15.34 2.27 0.87
C TYR A 55 16.71 1.88 0.30
N LEU A 56 17.76 2.17 1.06
CA LEU A 56 19.14 1.81 0.73
C LEU A 56 19.77 1.00 1.84
N ASP A 57 20.74 0.18 1.46
CA ASP A 57 21.73 -0.43 2.34
C ASP A 57 23.11 -0.27 1.68
N THR A 58 24.17 -0.61 2.39
CA THR A 58 25.53 -0.51 1.91
C THR A 58 26.24 -1.85 1.91
N TRP A 59 27.12 -2.04 0.94
CA TRP A 59 27.94 -3.24 0.86
C TRP A 59 29.37 -2.88 0.47
N ARG A 60 30.30 -3.76 0.80
CA ARG A 60 31.71 -3.62 0.40
C ARG A 60 31.90 -4.27 -0.96
N ARG A 61 31.98 -3.45 -2.00
CA ARG A 61 32.20 -3.89 -3.37
C ARG A 61 33.71 -4.12 -3.58
N PRO A 62 34.14 -5.36 -3.92
CA PRO A 62 35.53 -5.63 -4.24
C PRO A 62 36.02 -4.73 -5.38
N LYS A 63 37.26 -4.27 -5.29
CA LYS A 63 37.93 -3.47 -6.32
C LYS A 63 39.22 -4.20 -6.69
N GLY A 64 39.60 -4.18 -7.97
CA GLY A 64 40.72 -4.98 -8.49
C GLY A 64 42.03 -4.81 -7.69
N MET A 65 42.40 -3.58 -7.36
CA MET A 65 43.52 -3.29 -6.45
C MET A 65 43.07 -2.28 -5.39
N GLY A 66 43.41 -2.55 -4.11
CA GLY A 66 43.09 -1.71 -2.96
C GLY A 66 41.94 -2.20 -2.08
N ARG A 67 41.60 -1.41 -1.06
CA ARG A 67 40.52 -1.74 -0.11
C ARG A 67 39.15 -1.74 -0.82
N PRO A 68 38.27 -2.71 -0.56
CA PRO A 68 36.89 -2.70 -1.05
C PRO A 68 36.19 -1.36 -0.77
N GLU A 69 35.45 -0.87 -1.76
CA GLU A 69 34.76 0.41 -1.69
C GLU A 69 33.37 0.24 -1.08
N LYS A 70 32.92 1.22 -0.27
CA LYS A 70 31.54 1.26 0.22
C LYS A 70 30.62 1.73 -0.93
N ALA A 71 29.71 0.86 -1.36
CA ALA A 71 28.69 1.15 -2.36
C ALA A 71 27.29 1.04 -1.75
N TYR A 72 26.38 1.90 -2.18
CA TYR A 72 24.96 1.83 -1.86
C TYR A 72 24.24 0.88 -2.83
N ARG A 73 23.29 0.11 -2.31
CA ARG A 73 22.39 -0.78 -3.06
C ARG A 73 20.95 -0.54 -2.62
N LEU A 74 20.00 -0.87 -3.50
CA LEU A 74 18.58 -0.80 -3.16
C LEU A 74 18.19 -1.95 -2.22
N THR A 75 17.25 -1.66 -1.32
CA THR A 75 16.48 -2.66 -0.59
C THR A 75 15.17 -2.95 -1.30
N ASP A 76 14.41 -3.92 -0.81
CA ASP A 76 13.05 -4.18 -1.29
C ASP A 76 12.10 -3.00 -1.04
N GLY A 77 12.35 -2.20 0.00
CA GLY A 77 11.57 -0.98 0.30
C GLY A 77 11.60 0.02 -0.86
N ALA A 78 12.68 0.08 -1.63
CA ALA A 78 12.77 1.01 -2.76
C ALA A 78 11.86 0.64 -3.94
N ARG A 79 11.21 -0.54 -3.93
CA ARG A 79 10.38 -1.03 -5.04
C ARG A 79 9.22 -0.08 -5.37
N GLU A 80 8.69 0.63 -4.38
CA GLU A 80 7.57 1.57 -4.55
C GLU A 80 7.89 2.75 -5.47
N PHE A 81 9.18 3.11 -5.62
CA PHE A 81 9.60 4.22 -6.47
C PHE A 81 9.71 3.86 -7.96
N PHE A 82 9.55 2.59 -8.30
CA PHE A 82 9.70 2.10 -9.66
C PHE A 82 8.34 1.74 -10.28
N PRO A 83 8.19 1.90 -11.61
CA PRO A 83 6.97 1.49 -12.29
C PRO A 83 6.64 0.03 -12.02
N SER A 84 5.37 -0.23 -11.71
CA SER A 84 4.82 -1.56 -11.48
C SER A 84 3.55 -1.72 -12.31
N ARG A 85 3.37 -2.91 -12.90
CA ARG A 85 2.15 -3.31 -13.62
C ARG A 85 1.27 -4.23 -12.78
N TYR A 86 1.62 -4.48 -11.50
CA TYR A 86 0.90 -5.45 -10.67
C TYR A 86 -0.61 -5.18 -10.57
N PRO A 87 -1.09 -3.93 -10.31
CA PRO A 87 -2.53 -3.70 -10.21
C PRO A 87 -3.27 -4.06 -11.51
N GLN A 88 -2.74 -3.63 -12.66
CA GLN A 88 -3.34 -3.93 -13.96
C GLN A 88 -3.25 -5.42 -14.28
N PHE A 89 -2.15 -6.09 -13.91
CA PHE A 89 -1.99 -7.51 -14.13
C PHE A 89 -2.96 -8.35 -13.27
N SER A 90 -3.18 -7.98 -12.01
CA SER A 90 -4.15 -8.64 -11.13
C SER A 90 -5.59 -8.53 -11.66
N LEU A 91 -5.97 -7.36 -12.19
CA LEU A 91 -7.27 -7.20 -12.87
C LEU A 91 -7.36 -8.06 -14.12
N GLN A 92 -6.31 -8.09 -14.94
CA GLN A 92 -6.27 -8.94 -16.13
C GLN A 92 -6.44 -10.41 -15.77
N ILE A 93 -5.87 -10.89 -14.66
CA ILE A 93 -6.09 -12.26 -14.18
C ILE A 93 -7.57 -12.50 -13.88
N LEU A 94 -8.23 -11.60 -13.14
CA LEU A 94 -9.65 -11.76 -12.81
C LEU A 94 -10.53 -11.73 -14.06
N GLU A 95 -10.25 -10.84 -15.02
CA GLU A 95 -10.99 -10.82 -16.29
C GLU A 95 -10.72 -12.07 -17.13
N SER A 96 -9.48 -12.57 -17.21
CA SER A 96 -9.22 -13.84 -17.89
C SER A 96 -9.92 -15.02 -17.21
N VAL A 97 -10.01 -15.05 -15.89
CA VAL A 97 -10.81 -16.08 -15.18
C VAL A 97 -12.28 -15.98 -15.56
N LYS A 98 -12.83 -14.76 -15.69
CA LYS A 98 -14.20 -14.53 -16.13
C LYS A 98 -14.44 -15.05 -17.56
N GLU A 99 -13.49 -14.81 -18.45
CA GLU A 99 -13.55 -15.27 -19.85
C GLU A 99 -13.51 -16.81 -19.94
N ILE A 100 -12.65 -17.46 -19.16
CA ILE A 100 -12.44 -18.91 -19.23
C ILE A 100 -13.53 -19.69 -18.47
N TYR A 101 -13.93 -19.20 -17.30
CA TYR A 101 -14.79 -19.94 -16.36
C TYR A 101 -16.16 -19.29 -16.13
N GLY A 102 -16.49 -18.21 -16.85
CA GLY A 102 -17.72 -17.45 -16.72
C GLY A 102 -17.74 -16.49 -15.52
N SER A 103 -18.85 -15.78 -15.37
CA SER A 103 -19.03 -14.73 -14.35
C SER A 103 -18.87 -15.21 -12.90
N LEU A 104 -19.15 -16.47 -12.62
CA LEU A 104 -18.99 -17.06 -11.28
C LEU A 104 -17.53 -17.36 -10.92
N GLY A 105 -16.61 -17.40 -11.90
CA GLY A 105 -15.20 -17.69 -11.67
C GLY A 105 -14.53 -16.66 -10.75
N PRO A 106 -14.52 -15.36 -11.12
CA PRO A 106 -13.96 -14.30 -10.28
C PRO A 106 -14.65 -14.20 -8.93
N GLU A 107 -15.98 -14.37 -8.88
CA GLU A 107 -16.77 -14.36 -7.65
C GLU A 107 -16.23 -15.37 -6.63
N LYS A 108 -16.02 -16.63 -7.03
CA LYS A 108 -15.49 -17.67 -6.14
C LYS A 108 -14.09 -17.35 -5.62
N ILE A 109 -13.23 -16.80 -6.47
CA ILE A 109 -11.87 -16.39 -6.09
C ILE A 109 -11.94 -15.24 -5.07
N LEU A 110 -12.70 -14.20 -5.38
CA LEU A 110 -12.86 -13.04 -4.50
C LEU A 110 -13.47 -13.42 -3.16
N HIS A 111 -14.48 -14.30 -3.16
CA HIS A 111 -15.06 -14.85 -1.93
C HIS A 111 -13.99 -15.53 -1.07
N ASN A 112 -13.14 -16.37 -1.67
CA ASN A 112 -12.09 -17.08 -0.94
C ASN A 112 -11.01 -16.13 -0.40
N ILE A 113 -10.64 -15.10 -1.16
CA ILE A 113 -9.72 -14.04 -0.71
C ILE A 113 -10.31 -13.33 0.51
N TYR A 114 -11.56 -12.86 0.43
CA TYR A 114 -12.22 -12.17 1.54
C TYR A 114 -12.44 -13.05 2.76
N LYS A 115 -12.67 -14.36 2.57
CA LYS A 115 -12.71 -15.33 3.68
C LYS A 115 -11.37 -15.38 4.41
N ALA A 116 -10.27 -15.50 3.68
CA ALA A 116 -8.92 -15.52 4.28
C ALA A 116 -8.57 -14.19 4.97
N GLU A 117 -8.90 -13.06 4.34
CA GLU A 117 -8.69 -11.73 4.93
C GLU A 117 -9.51 -11.51 6.21
N THR A 118 -10.78 -11.93 6.20
CA THR A 118 -11.63 -11.90 7.41
C THR A 118 -10.97 -12.68 8.55
N GLN A 119 -10.54 -13.92 8.28
CA GLN A 119 -9.89 -14.77 9.28
C GLN A 119 -8.59 -14.14 9.80
N ARG A 120 -7.80 -13.54 8.91
CA ARG A 120 -6.55 -12.83 9.28
C ARG A 120 -6.83 -11.70 10.28
N TYR A 121 -7.83 -10.88 10.02
CA TYR A 121 -8.22 -9.80 10.94
C TYR A 121 -8.80 -10.34 12.26
N GLU A 122 -9.64 -11.37 12.21
CA GLU A 122 -10.20 -11.99 13.41
C GLU A 122 -9.10 -12.52 14.34
N ILE A 123 -8.08 -13.18 13.80
CA ILE A 123 -6.92 -13.68 14.56
C ILE A 123 -6.14 -12.53 15.21
N LYS A 124 -5.80 -11.49 14.43
CA LYS A 124 -5.04 -10.33 14.93
C LYS A 124 -5.80 -9.58 16.03
N LEU A 125 -7.13 -9.52 15.93
CA LEU A 125 -7.99 -8.79 16.86
C LEU A 125 -8.61 -9.68 17.93
N GLN A 126 -8.27 -10.97 18.03
CA GLN A 126 -9.01 -11.94 18.84
C GLN A 126 -9.16 -11.55 20.33
N LYS A 127 -8.17 -10.82 20.88
CA LYS A 127 -8.13 -10.38 22.29
C LYS A 127 -8.73 -8.98 22.53
N LEU A 128 -9.17 -8.30 21.46
CA LEU A 128 -9.70 -6.94 21.54
C LEU A 128 -11.23 -6.95 21.52
N GLU A 129 -11.81 -6.15 22.39
CA GLU A 129 -13.26 -5.98 22.56
C GLU A 129 -13.65 -4.50 22.54
N GLY A 130 -14.95 -4.25 22.38
CA GLY A 130 -15.52 -2.90 22.40
C GLY A 130 -14.79 -1.91 21.48
N GLU A 131 -14.58 -0.69 21.99
CA GLU A 131 -13.88 0.39 21.29
C GLU A 131 -12.48 -0.03 20.74
N SER A 132 -11.72 -0.77 21.53
CA SER A 132 -10.37 -1.21 21.15
C SER A 132 -10.37 -2.10 19.91
N ARG A 133 -11.44 -2.87 19.69
CA ARG A 133 -11.60 -3.72 18.50
C ARG A 133 -11.80 -2.88 17.23
N TYR A 134 -12.61 -1.81 17.31
CA TYR A 134 -12.82 -0.89 16.18
C TYR A 134 -11.54 -0.13 15.82
N ARG A 135 -10.82 0.38 16.83
CA ARG A 135 -9.51 1.03 16.64
C ARG A 135 -8.50 0.07 16.02
N GLY A 136 -8.46 -1.17 16.53
CA GLY A 136 -7.57 -2.21 15.99
C GLY A 136 -7.87 -2.54 14.54
N LEU A 137 -9.14 -2.65 14.14
CA LEU A 137 -9.48 -2.86 12.72
C LEU A 137 -9.06 -1.65 11.87
N ALA A 138 -9.35 -0.42 12.30
CA ALA A 138 -8.92 0.78 11.56
C ALA A 138 -7.39 0.80 11.37
N GLN A 139 -6.60 0.47 12.39
CA GLN A 139 -5.15 0.38 12.26
C GLN A 139 -4.71 -0.69 11.26
N LEU A 140 -5.31 -1.88 11.27
CA LEU A 140 -4.97 -2.92 10.30
C LEU A 140 -5.32 -2.48 8.86
N ARG A 141 -6.41 -1.74 8.69
CA ARG A 141 -6.81 -1.19 7.39
C ARG A 141 -5.86 -0.06 6.93
N GLU A 142 -5.35 0.76 7.86
CA GLU A 142 -4.27 1.71 7.59
C GLU A 142 -3.02 0.99 7.06
N GLU A 143 -2.59 -0.07 7.74
CA GLU A 143 -1.43 -0.90 7.34
C GLU A 143 -1.61 -1.55 5.96
N ASP A 144 -2.83 -1.95 5.61
CA ASP A 144 -3.16 -2.49 4.29
C ASP A 144 -3.34 -1.40 3.20
N GLY A 145 -3.15 -0.12 3.55
CA GLY A 145 -3.12 0.99 2.62
C GLY A 145 -4.49 1.63 2.33
N TYR A 146 -5.49 1.43 3.18
CA TYR A 146 -6.83 2.04 3.01
C TYR A 146 -6.95 3.46 3.58
N MET A 147 -5.89 3.97 4.23
CA MET A 147 -5.90 5.30 4.87
C MET A 147 -7.11 5.42 5.81
N ALA A 148 -7.13 4.58 6.84
CA ALA A 148 -8.31 4.29 7.65
C ALA A 148 -8.24 4.95 9.03
N GLU A 149 -9.33 5.62 9.42
CA GLU A 149 -9.46 6.29 10.70
C GLU A 149 -10.68 5.78 11.47
N TYR A 150 -10.53 5.63 12.79
CA TYR A 150 -11.63 5.35 13.70
C TYR A 150 -12.14 6.64 14.34
N SER A 151 -13.46 6.76 14.46
CA SER A 151 -14.13 7.83 15.22
C SER A 151 -15.34 7.30 15.98
N PHE A 152 -15.66 7.94 17.11
CA PHE A 152 -16.90 7.71 17.84
C PHE A 152 -17.75 8.97 17.81
N GLU A 153 -18.97 8.85 17.30
CA GLU A 153 -19.91 9.96 17.23
C GLU A 153 -20.73 10.04 18.52
N ASN A 154 -20.43 11.04 19.36
CA ASN A 154 -21.05 11.18 20.68
C ASN A 154 -22.55 11.44 20.64
N SER A 155 -23.03 12.17 19.61
CA SER A 155 -24.45 12.55 19.46
C SER A 155 -25.34 11.32 19.20
N SER A 156 -24.92 10.44 18.30
CA SER A 156 -25.65 9.22 17.94
C SER A 156 -25.14 7.97 18.67
N ARG A 157 -24.11 8.11 19.51
CA ARG A 157 -23.39 7.01 20.20
C ARG A 157 -22.96 5.90 19.24
N THR A 158 -22.36 6.28 18.11
CA THR A 158 -22.08 5.34 17.02
C THR A 158 -20.59 5.24 16.72
N HIS A 159 -20.09 4.01 16.59
CA HIS A 159 -18.74 3.74 16.13
C HIS A 159 -18.67 3.83 14.60
N ARG A 160 -17.60 4.45 14.09
CA ARG A 160 -17.40 4.65 12.66
C ARG A 160 -15.94 4.42 12.28
N ILE A 161 -15.73 3.72 11.17
CA ILE A 161 -14.43 3.62 10.51
C ILE A 161 -14.55 4.28 9.13
N THR A 162 -13.66 5.20 8.81
CA THR A 162 -13.64 5.91 7.52
C THR A 162 -12.33 5.62 6.81
N GLU A 163 -12.43 5.15 5.57
CA GLU A 163 -11.30 4.90 4.68
C GLU A 163 -11.25 6.01 3.63
N PHE A 164 -10.13 6.72 3.55
CA PHE A 164 -9.90 7.82 2.58
C PHE A 164 -9.19 7.34 1.31
N ASN A 165 -8.82 6.07 1.24
CA ASN A 165 -8.26 5.43 0.06
C ASN A 165 -8.82 4.00 -0.08
N SER A 166 -8.80 3.46 -1.29
CA SER A 166 -8.95 2.02 -1.50
C SER A 166 -7.74 1.49 -2.26
N ALA A 167 -7.00 0.59 -1.62
CA ALA A 167 -5.85 -0.09 -2.21
C ALA A 167 -6.21 -0.93 -3.46
N ILE A 168 -7.51 -1.23 -3.63
CA ILE A 168 -8.05 -2.08 -4.69
C ILE A 168 -9.22 -1.40 -5.43
N LEU A 169 -9.25 -0.06 -5.48
CA LEU A 169 -10.36 0.69 -6.07
C LEU A 169 -10.72 0.24 -7.50
N ASP A 170 -9.71 0.01 -8.34
CA ASP A 170 -9.91 -0.47 -9.72
C ASP A 170 -10.59 -1.87 -9.75
N CYS A 171 -10.31 -2.73 -8.76
CA CYS A 171 -10.98 -4.02 -8.61
C CYS A 171 -12.43 -3.86 -8.16
N ILE A 172 -12.70 -2.94 -7.23
CA ILE A 172 -14.05 -2.62 -6.77
C ILE A 172 -14.93 -2.08 -7.91
N ASP A 173 -14.35 -1.29 -8.81
CA ASP A 173 -15.07 -0.76 -9.97
C ASP A 173 -15.35 -1.83 -11.03
N SER A 174 -14.42 -2.77 -11.23
CA SER A 174 -14.60 -3.89 -12.18
C SER A 174 -15.48 -5.01 -11.62
N PHE A 175 -15.46 -5.23 -10.30
CA PHE A 175 -16.20 -6.27 -9.58
C PHE A 175 -16.97 -5.67 -8.39
N PRO A 176 -18.14 -5.04 -8.62
CA PRO A 176 -18.86 -4.30 -7.58
C PRO A 176 -19.27 -5.11 -6.34
N MET A 177 -19.42 -6.43 -6.48
CA MET A 177 -19.68 -7.37 -5.39
C MET A 177 -18.66 -7.33 -4.26
N ILE A 178 -17.44 -6.84 -4.52
CA ILE A 178 -16.42 -6.64 -3.50
C ILE A 178 -16.94 -5.75 -2.37
N ARG A 179 -17.80 -4.76 -2.66
CA ARG A 179 -18.40 -3.88 -1.65
C ARG A 179 -19.20 -4.68 -0.60
N ASP A 180 -19.91 -5.72 -1.04
CA ASP A 180 -20.65 -6.60 -0.13
C ASP A 180 -19.73 -7.48 0.68
N TYR A 181 -18.64 -7.98 0.09
CA TYR A 181 -17.63 -8.75 0.83
C TYR A 181 -16.87 -7.91 1.86
N GLU A 182 -16.54 -6.65 1.54
CA GLU A 182 -15.98 -5.70 2.50
C GLU A 182 -16.96 -5.48 3.66
N ARG A 183 -18.23 -5.18 3.37
CA ARG A 183 -19.25 -5.03 4.43
C ARG A 183 -19.31 -6.29 5.31
N GLN A 184 -19.46 -7.48 4.71
CA GLN A 184 -19.56 -8.74 5.47
C GLN A 184 -18.30 -9.02 6.31
N MET A 185 -17.12 -8.71 5.79
CA MET A 185 -15.87 -8.82 6.52
C MET A 185 -15.87 -7.88 7.73
N PHE A 186 -16.22 -6.60 7.55
CA PHE A 186 -16.35 -5.66 8.67
C PHE A 186 -17.37 -6.17 9.70
N GLU A 187 -18.53 -6.67 9.27
CA GLU A 187 -19.54 -7.17 10.19
C GLU A 187 -19.04 -8.36 11.03
N LYS A 188 -18.38 -9.32 10.39
CA LYS A 188 -17.79 -10.49 11.07
C LYS A 188 -16.69 -10.09 12.03
N VAL A 189 -15.73 -9.30 11.54
CA VAL A 189 -14.58 -8.88 12.32
C VAL A 189 -15.02 -8.03 13.51
N LEU A 190 -15.93 -7.08 13.34
CA LEU A 190 -16.41 -6.21 14.42
C LEU A 190 -17.47 -6.86 15.30
N ARG A 191 -18.04 -8.00 14.88
CA ARG A 191 -19.15 -8.68 15.55
C ARG A 191 -20.39 -7.78 15.70
N ALA A 192 -20.62 -6.92 14.72
CA ALA A 192 -21.70 -5.95 14.72
C ALA A 192 -22.20 -5.71 13.28
N LYS A 193 -23.46 -5.31 13.12
CA LYS A 193 -23.96 -4.89 11.80
C LYS A 193 -23.36 -3.54 11.42
N VAL A 194 -23.03 -3.35 10.14
CA VAL A 194 -22.48 -2.08 9.66
C VAL A 194 -23.17 -1.62 8.39
N LYS A 195 -23.44 -0.32 8.30
CA LYS A 195 -23.82 0.36 7.08
C LYS A 195 -22.55 0.83 6.38
N ARG A 196 -22.38 0.46 5.11
CA ARG A 196 -21.31 0.98 4.24
C ARG A 196 -21.88 2.09 3.37
N GLU A 197 -21.22 3.24 3.37
CA GLU A 197 -21.54 4.38 2.51
C GLU A 197 -20.29 4.79 1.73
N GLU A 198 -20.47 5.14 0.46
CA GLU A 198 -19.37 5.50 -0.44
C GLU A 198 -19.62 6.90 -1.00
N GLU A 199 -18.62 7.77 -0.92
CA GLU A 199 -18.64 9.12 -1.45
C GLU A 199 -17.49 9.30 -2.45
N ARG A 200 -17.80 9.85 -3.63
CA ARG A 200 -16.82 10.21 -4.65
C ARG A 200 -17.05 11.65 -5.10
N VAL A 201 -16.30 12.59 -4.51
CA VAL A 201 -16.48 14.03 -4.74
C VAL A 201 -15.12 14.69 -4.91
N ALA A 202 -15.02 15.63 -5.87
CA ALA A 202 -13.79 16.38 -6.13
C ALA A 202 -12.53 15.51 -6.37
N GLY A 203 -12.71 14.33 -6.95
CA GLY A 203 -11.62 13.37 -7.18
C GLY A 203 -11.15 12.61 -5.93
N LEU A 204 -11.82 12.80 -4.80
CA LEU A 204 -11.60 12.04 -3.57
C LEU A 204 -12.50 10.81 -3.53
N TYR A 205 -12.03 9.78 -2.83
CA TYR A 205 -12.79 8.58 -2.52
C TYR A 205 -12.90 8.46 -1.01
N ARG A 206 -14.10 8.14 -0.51
CA ARG A 206 -14.32 7.82 0.89
C ARG A 206 -15.27 6.63 1.01
N SER A 207 -14.91 5.68 1.86
CA SER A 207 -15.82 4.61 2.30
C SER A 207 -15.99 4.69 3.81
N THR A 208 -17.22 4.82 4.28
CA THR A 208 -17.54 4.93 5.70
C THR A 208 -18.33 3.71 6.14
N TYR A 209 -17.87 3.08 7.22
CA TYR A 209 -18.52 1.94 7.87
C TYR A 209 -19.05 2.41 9.22
N THR A 210 -20.37 2.52 9.32
CA THR A 210 -21.08 2.99 10.51
C THR A 210 -21.74 1.79 11.19
N VAL A 211 -21.43 1.55 12.46
CA VAL A 211 -22.05 0.45 13.22
C VAL A 211 -23.53 0.74 13.42
N VAL A 212 -24.38 -0.22 13.11
CA VAL A 212 -25.82 -0.12 13.35
C VAL A 212 -26.10 -0.67 14.75
N ALA A 213 -26.74 0.13 15.61
CA ALA A 213 -27.16 -0.33 16.92
C ALA A 213 -28.09 -1.54 16.76
N ALA A 214 -27.85 -2.60 17.55
CA ALA A 214 -28.81 -3.70 17.64
C ALA A 214 -30.12 -3.13 18.19
N THR A 215 -31.20 -3.33 17.43
CA THR A 215 -32.56 -2.95 17.85
C THR A 215 -33.04 -3.87 18.95
#